data_AF-A0A1G3BLA1-F1
#
_entry.id   AF-A0A1G3BLA1-F1
#
_cell.length_a   1.000
_cell.length_b   1.000
_cell.length_c   1.000
_cell.angle_alpha   90.00
_cell.angle_beta   90.00
_cell.angle_gamma   90.00
#
_symmetry.space_group_name_H-M   'P 1'
#
loop_
_entity.id
_entity.type
_entity.pdbx_description
1 polymer ?
#
loop_
_entity_poly.entity_id
_entity_poly.type
_entity_poly.pdbx_seq_one_letter_code
_entity_poly.pdbx_strand_id
1 'polypeptide(L)'
;MSRNFSWLVPDEIAGMARPASKVSDFEFLKERDIDAIVSLTESPLSNTLIEEFGFEYKHVPVEDLTAPTLEQIDEFVEFAVRMKKMGKKVAVHCEAGIGRTGTMLACYLVHGGYSARDAVNEVRKKRPGSIETVEQEEIIARYAEKLAE
;
A
#
# COMPACT_ATOMS: atom_id res chain seq x y z
N MET A 1 -13.59 -3.16 -12.08
CA MET A 1 -12.16 -3.50 -12.27
C MET A 1 -11.34 -2.40 -11.60
N SER A 2 -10.56 -2.78 -10.58
CA SER A 2 -9.72 -1.80 -9.88
C SER A 2 -8.65 -1.27 -10.83
N ARG A 3 -8.56 0.06 -10.97
CA ARG A 3 -7.59 0.71 -11.86
C ARG A 3 -6.19 0.65 -11.23
N ASN A 4 -5.16 0.66 -12.08
CA ASN A 4 -3.76 0.70 -11.65
C ASN A 4 -3.36 -0.42 -10.66
N PHE A 5 -4.03 -1.57 -10.71
CA PHE A 5 -3.67 -2.73 -9.91
C PHE A 5 -2.40 -3.39 -10.46
N SER A 6 -1.40 -3.60 -9.60
CA SER A 6 -0.28 -4.50 -9.91
C SER A 6 0.38 -5.02 -8.64
N TRP A 7 0.87 -6.26 -8.71
CA TRP A 7 1.66 -6.87 -7.65
C TRP A 7 3.04 -6.21 -7.55
N LEU A 8 3.39 -5.74 -6.36
CA LEU A 8 4.78 -5.39 -6.05
C LEU A 8 5.57 -6.66 -5.74
N VAL A 9 5.05 -7.49 -4.84
CA VAL A 9 5.55 -8.84 -4.57
C VAL A 9 4.43 -9.81 -4.95
N PRO A 10 4.66 -10.70 -5.94
CA PRO A 10 3.63 -11.65 -6.38
C PRO A 10 3.04 -12.44 -5.22
N ASP A 11 1.72 -12.55 -5.21
CA ASP A 11 0.95 -13.28 -4.20
C ASP A 11 1.14 -12.82 -2.75
N GLU A 12 1.64 -11.60 -2.54
CA GLU A 12 1.90 -11.05 -1.20
C GLU A 12 1.34 -9.64 -1.03
N ILE A 13 1.81 -8.68 -1.85
CA ILE A 13 1.37 -7.29 -1.72
C ILE A 13 1.26 -6.60 -3.09
N ALA A 14 0.14 -5.92 -3.30
CA ALA A 14 -0.18 -5.17 -4.51
C ALA A 14 -0.51 -3.71 -4.19
N GLY A 15 -0.28 -2.83 -5.17
CA GLY A 15 -0.79 -1.47 -5.18
C GLY A 15 -1.97 -1.33 -6.14
N MET A 16 -2.90 -0.43 -5.86
CA MET A 16 -4.00 -0.09 -6.76
C MET A 16 -4.50 1.35 -6.57
N ALA A 17 -5.31 1.84 -7.50
CA ALA A 17 -6.12 3.04 -7.30
C ALA A 17 -7.30 2.75 -6.37
N ARG A 18 -7.95 3.81 -5.87
CA ARG A 18 -9.13 3.67 -5.02
C ARG A 18 -10.21 2.86 -5.75
N PRO A 19 -10.76 1.80 -5.14
CA PRO A 19 -11.91 1.10 -5.71
C PRO A 19 -13.12 2.05 -5.70
N ALA A 20 -13.93 2.04 -6.76
CA ALA A 20 -15.04 2.99 -6.91
C ALA A 20 -16.26 2.62 -6.06
N SER A 21 -16.05 1.85 -4.99
CA SER A 21 -17.10 1.30 -4.11
C SER A 21 -18.19 0.53 -4.86
N LYS A 22 -17.85 -0.10 -5.99
CA LYS A 22 -18.73 -1.00 -6.75
C LYS A 22 -18.43 -2.45 -6.37
N VAL A 23 -19.47 -3.28 -6.27
CA VAL A 23 -19.36 -4.74 -6.04
C VAL A 23 -18.30 -5.39 -6.94
N SER A 24 -18.29 -5.04 -8.24
CA SER A 24 -17.33 -5.55 -9.22
C SER A 24 -15.85 -5.24 -8.93
N ASP A 25 -15.55 -4.20 -8.14
CA ASP A 25 -14.17 -3.91 -7.74
C ASP A 25 -13.72 -4.85 -6.62
N PHE A 26 -14.62 -5.20 -5.70
CA PHE A 26 -14.35 -6.15 -4.62
C PHE A 26 -14.32 -7.59 -5.13
N GLU A 27 -15.19 -7.96 -6.08
CA GLU A 27 -15.12 -9.24 -6.81
C GLU A 27 -13.76 -9.40 -7.50
N PHE A 28 -13.31 -8.37 -8.22
CA PHE A 28 -12.01 -8.36 -8.89
C PHE A 28 -10.83 -8.62 -7.91
N LEU A 29 -10.92 -8.13 -6.68
CA LEU A 29 -9.93 -8.35 -5.64
C LEU A 29 -10.00 -9.79 -5.09
N LYS A 30 -11.21 -10.33 -4.88
CA LYS A 30 -11.39 -11.73 -4.46
C LYS A 30 -10.94 -12.74 -5.50
N GLU A 31 -11.17 -12.47 -6.78
CA GLU A 31 -10.65 -13.30 -7.88
C GLU A 31 -9.11 -13.40 -7.93
N ARG A 32 -8.42 -12.51 -7.22
CA ARG A 32 -6.94 -12.47 -7.09
C ARG A 32 -6.47 -12.92 -5.71
N ASP A 33 -7.37 -13.47 -4.91
CA ASP A 33 -7.17 -13.88 -3.52
C ASP A 33 -6.64 -12.75 -2.63
N ILE A 34 -7.08 -11.50 -2.86
CA ILE A 34 -6.79 -10.43 -1.90
C ILE A 34 -7.62 -10.69 -0.64
N ASP A 35 -6.95 -10.69 0.50
CA ASP A 35 -7.54 -10.92 1.81
C ASP A 35 -7.68 -9.62 2.61
N ALA A 36 -6.79 -8.67 2.37
CA ALA A 36 -6.70 -7.44 3.14
C ALA A 36 -6.60 -6.18 2.27
N ILE A 37 -7.24 -5.10 2.68
CA ILE A 37 -7.21 -3.80 2.02
C ILE A 37 -6.66 -2.74 2.98
N VAL A 38 -5.67 -1.98 2.52
CA VAL A 38 -5.17 -0.78 3.20
C VAL A 38 -5.59 0.45 2.41
N SER A 39 -6.35 1.34 3.05
CA SER A 39 -6.74 2.63 2.49
C SER A 39 -5.85 3.74 3.02
N LEU A 40 -5.25 4.51 2.11
CA LEU A 40 -4.42 5.68 2.42
C LEU A 40 -5.15 7.02 2.19
N THR A 41 -6.38 6.97 1.69
CA THR A 41 -7.17 8.19 1.43
C THR A 41 -7.67 8.80 2.73
N GLU A 42 -7.94 10.08 2.73
CA GLU A 42 -8.39 10.84 3.89
C GLU A 42 -9.71 10.28 4.45
N SER A 43 -10.59 9.84 3.56
CA SER A 43 -11.83 9.15 3.91
C SER A 43 -11.68 7.63 3.75
N PRO A 44 -12.25 6.82 4.66
CA PRO A 44 -12.26 5.37 4.53
C PRO A 44 -13.15 4.91 3.37
N LEU A 45 -12.98 3.64 2.97
CA LEU A 45 -13.96 2.93 2.16
C LEU A 45 -15.22 2.60 2.98
N SER A 46 -16.31 2.26 2.29
CA SER A 46 -17.55 1.85 2.96
C SER A 46 -17.35 0.51 3.68
N ASN A 47 -17.61 0.48 4.98
CA ASN A 47 -17.50 -0.74 5.80
C ASN A 47 -18.40 -1.87 5.31
N THR A 48 -19.57 -1.56 4.73
CA THR A 48 -20.54 -2.57 4.28
C THR A 48 -19.93 -3.54 3.27
N LEU A 49 -19.30 -3.03 2.21
CA LEU A 49 -18.70 -3.90 1.19
C LEU A 49 -17.44 -4.62 1.68
N ILE A 50 -16.72 -4.03 2.62
CA ILE A 50 -15.54 -4.66 3.24
C ILE A 50 -15.98 -5.88 4.06
N GLU A 51 -17.01 -5.71 4.89
CA GLU A 51 -17.57 -6.75 5.75
C GLU A 51 -18.29 -7.83 4.93
N GLU A 52 -19.11 -7.45 3.94
CA GLU A 52 -19.83 -8.39 3.07
C GLU A 52 -18.89 -9.32 2.31
N PHE A 53 -17.76 -8.80 1.83
CA PHE A 53 -16.74 -9.61 1.17
C PHE A 53 -15.73 -10.23 2.15
N GLY A 54 -15.80 -9.90 3.45
CA GLY A 54 -14.90 -10.44 4.46
C GLY A 54 -13.43 -10.07 4.24
N PHE A 55 -13.15 -8.80 3.90
CA PHE A 55 -11.77 -8.30 3.87
C PHE A 55 -11.31 -7.88 5.26
N GLU A 56 -10.05 -8.18 5.57
CA GLU A 56 -9.35 -7.47 6.64
C GLU A 56 -9.10 -6.03 6.18
N TYR A 57 -9.33 -5.05 7.03
CA TYR A 57 -9.25 -3.65 6.62
C TYR A 57 -8.43 -2.81 7.57
N LYS A 58 -7.60 -1.94 6.99
CA LYS A 58 -6.83 -0.94 7.70
C LYS A 58 -6.98 0.40 7.00
N HIS A 59 -7.33 1.43 7.76
CA HIS A 59 -7.37 2.80 7.28
C HIS A 59 -6.21 3.58 7.92
N VAL A 60 -5.30 4.08 7.09
CA VAL A 60 -4.12 4.87 7.48
C VAL A 60 -4.15 6.17 6.67
N PRO A 61 -4.92 7.18 7.10
CA PRO A 61 -5.19 8.36 6.26
C PRO A 61 -3.94 9.21 6.08
N VAL A 62 -3.51 9.40 4.83
CA VAL A 62 -2.40 10.28 4.45
C VAL A 62 -2.97 11.42 3.61
N GLU A 63 -2.66 12.67 3.95
CA GLU A 63 -3.10 13.85 3.20
C GLU A 63 -2.67 13.76 1.73
N ASP A 64 -3.51 14.26 0.82
CA ASP A 64 -3.18 14.17 -0.60
C ASP A 64 -1.89 14.93 -0.96
N LEU A 65 -1.11 14.35 -1.87
CA LEU A 65 0.18 14.85 -2.35
C LEU A 65 1.30 15.03 -1.30
N THR A 66 1.09 14.63 -0.05
CA THR A 66 2.11 14.66 1.00
C THR A 66 2.79 13.30 1.19
N ALA A 67 3.85 13.28 2.00
CA ALA A 67 4.44 12.04 2.50
C ALA A 67 3.71 11.54 3.77
N PRO A 68 3.60 10.21 3.97
CA PRO A 68 3.13 9.67 5.24
C PRO A 68 4.10 9.99 6.39
N THR A 69 3.63 9.98 7.63
CA THR A 69 4.51 10.06 8.80
C THR A 69 5.18 8.72 9.10
N LEU A 70 6.23 8.72 9.92
CA LEU A 70 6.91 7.47 10.31
C LEU A 70 5.98 6.52 11.09
N GLU A 71 5.07 7.07 11.89
CA GLU A 71 4.07 6.32 12.64
C GLU A 71 3.04 5.67 11.70
N GLN A 72 2.61 6.39 10.66
CA GLN A 72 1.72 5.84 9.63
C GLN A 72 2.40 4.74 8.83
N ILE A 73 3.69 4.90 8.53
CA ILE A 73 4.49 3.86 7.87
C ILE A 73 4.56 2.62 8.76
N ASP A 74 4.90 2.75 10.05
CA ASP A 74 4.92 1.61 10.98
C ASP A 74 3.57 0.90 11.02
N GLU A 75 2.49 1.66 11.21
CA GLU A 75 1.13 1.12 11.31
C GLU A 75 0.75 0.32 10.07
N PHE A 76 1.09 0.82 8.88
CA PHE A 76 0.89 0.11 7.62
C PHE A 76 1.78 -1.15 7.52
N VAL A 77 3.08 -1.02 7.78
CA VAL A 77 4.05 -2.10 7.62
C VAL A 77 3.78 -3.24 8.60
N GLU A 78 3.49 -2.94 9.87
CA GLU A 78 3.12 -3.92 10.88
C GLU A 78 1.86 -4.70 10.46
N PHE A 79 0.85 -4.00 9.94
CA PHE A 79 -0.36 -4.64 9.43
C PHE A 79 -0.03 -5.56 8.25
N ALA A 80 0.73 -5.09 7.26
CA ALA A 80 1.08 -5.86 6.08
C ALA A 80 1.93 -7.09 6.42
N VAL A 81 2.92 -6.95 7.29
CA VAL A 81 3.77 -8.05 7.79
C VAL A 81 2.94 -9.07 8.56
N ARG A 82 1.97 -8.63 9.38
CA ARG A 82 1.04 -9.54 10.06
C ARG A 82 0.20 -10.33 9.07
N MET A 83 -0.36 -9.70 8.04
CA MET A 83 -1.10 -10.40 6.98
C MET A 83 -0.22 -11.41 6.25
N LYS A 84 1.00 -11.02 5.86
CA LYS A 84 1.98 -11.93 5.25
C LYS A 84 2.26 -13.15 6.11
N LYS A 85 2.47 -12.99 7.43
CA LYS A 85 2.72 -14.11 8.36
C LYS A 85 1.53 -15.08 8.44
N MET A 86 0.32 -14.61 8.16
CA MET A 86 -0.90 -15.42 8.09
C MET A 86 -1.13 -16.03 6.69
N GLY A 87 -0.22 -15.81 5.72
CA GLY A 87 -0.40 -16.22 4.33
C GLY A 87 -1.45 -15.41 3.56
N LYS A 88 -1.82 -14.23 4.07
CA LYS A 88 -2.85 -13.36 3.50
C LYS A 88 -2.24 -12.33 2.53
N LYS A 89 -2.91 -12.08 1.41
CA LYS A 89 -2.47 -11.11 0.39
C LYS A 89 -3.07 -9.73 0.64
N VAL A 90 -2.26 -8.67 0.47
CA VAL A 90 -2.64 -7.29 0.80
C VAL A 90 -2.73 -6.42 -0.46
N ALA A 91 -3.79 -5.63 -0.58
CA ALA A 91 -3.89 -4.54 -1.55
C ALA A 91 -3.84 -3.18 -0.85
N VAL A 92 -2.94 -2.30 -1.29
CA VAL A 92 -2.79 -0.93 -0.78
C VAL A 92 -3.27 0.06 -1.82
N HIS A 93 -4.04 1.07 -1.42
CA HIS A 93 -4.49 2.12 -2.34
C HIS A 93 -4.44 3.52 -1.74
N CYS A 94 -4.25 4.51 -2.60
CA CYS A 94 -4.62 5.91 -2.37
C CYS A 94 -5.70 6.28 -3.39
N GLU A 95 -5.76 7.51 -3.90
CA GLU A 95 -6.69 7.86 -4.99
C GLU A 95 -6.27 7.26 -6.33
N ALA A 96 -5.08 7.59 -6.84
CA ALA A 96 -4.57 7.09 -8.13
C ALA A 96 -3.73 5.80 -8.02
N GLY A 97 -3.28 5.44 -6.82
CA GLY A 97 -2.38 4.30 -6.60
C GLY A 97 -0.93 4.55 -6.99
N ILE A 98 -0.48 5.81 -6.96
CA ILE A 98 0.82 6.26 -7.51
C ILE A 98 1.77 6.74 -6.41
N GLY A 99 1.59 7.96 -5.87
CA GLY A 99 2.44 8.58 -4.85
C GLY A 99 2.38 7.88 -3.49
N ARG A 100 1.37 8.21 -2.67
CA ARG A 100 1.15 7.63 -1.32
C ARG A 100 1.27 6.09 -1.31
N THR A 101 0.64 5.42 -2.27
CA THR A 101 0.75 3.96 -2.44
C THR A 101 2.18 3.52 -2.72
N GLY A 102 2.87 4.17 -3.66
CA GLY A 102 4.26 3.87 -3.99
C GLY A 102 5.19 4.07 -2.79
N THR A 103 4.99 5.14 -2.02
CA THR A 103 5.78 5.45 -0.83
C THR A 103 5.63 4.38 0.25
N MET A 104 4.40 3.99 0.57
CA MET A 104 4.13 2.89 1.53
C MET A 104 4.74 1.57 1.04
N LEU A 105 4.54 1.23 -0.24
CA LEU A 105 5.12 0.03 -0.85
C LEU A 105 6.66 0.01 -0.81
N ALA A 106 7.33 1.16 -0.99
CA ALA A 106 8.78 1.25 -0.84
C ALA A 106 9.21 1.03 0.61
N CYS A 107 8.52 1.64 1.58
CA CYS A 107 8.81 1.42 3.00
C CYS A 107 8.63 -0.04 3.41
N TYR A 108 7.64 -0.73 2.83
CA TYR A 108 7.47 -2.18 3.02
C TYR A 108 8.70 -2.98 2.55
N LEU A 109 9.26 -2.65 1.38
CA LEU A 109 10.49 -3.30 0.90
C LEU A 109 11.69 -2.97 1.79
N VAL A 110 11.81 -1.72 2.26
CA VAL A 110 12.86 -1.30 3.20
C VAL A 110 12.79 -2.12 4.48
N HIS A 111 11.60 -2.29 5.05
CA HIS A 111 11.39 -3.16 6.21
C HIS A 111 11.78 -4.63 5.92
N GLY A 112 11.63 -5.07 4.67
CA GLY A 112 12.08 -6.37 4.18
C GLY A 112 13.59 -6.48 3.90
N GLY A 113 14.38 -5.44 4.19
CA GLY A 113 15.84 -5.43 4.06
C GLY A 113 16.39 -4.77 2.80
N TYR A 114 15.55 -4.12 1.99
CA TYR A 114 16.04 -3.31 0.87
C TYR A 114 16.68 -2.01 1.38
N SER A 115 17.68 -1.50 0.66
CA SER A 115 18.08 -0.10 0.84
C SER A 115 16.94 0.82 0.36
N ALA A 116 16.83 2.03 0.91
CA ALA A 116 15.84 3.01 0.45
C ALA A 116 15.90 3.23 -1.07
N ARG A 117 17.13 3.34 -1.61
CA ARG A 117 17.36 3.49 -3.05
C ARG A 117 16.85 2.31 -3.86
N ASP A 118 17.14 1.08 -3.43
CA ASP A 118 16.71 -0.12 -4.15
C ASP A 118 15.20 -0.31 -4.07
N ALA A 119 14.58 0.02 -2.93
CA ALA A 119 13.14 0.00 -2.76
C ALA A 119 12.44 0.97 -3.72
N VAL A 120 12.90 2.23 -3.80
CA VAL A 120 12.38 3.24 -4.73
C VAL A 120 12.49 2.75 -6.18
N ASN A 121 13.66 2.23 -6.56
CA ASN A 121 13.91 1.73 -7.91
C ASN A 121 13.00 0.55 -8.26
N GLU A 122 12.84 -0.41 -7.36
CA GLU A 122 12.01 -1.59 -7.60
C GLU A 122 10.53 -1.23 -7.69
N VAL A 123 10.04 -0.34 -6.83
CA VAL A 123 8.67 0.19 -6.91
C VAL A 123 8.45 0.88 -8.26
N ARG A 124 9.34 1.79 -8.69
CA ARG A 124 9.21 2.50 -9.98
C ARG A 124 9.30 1.58 -11.18
N LYS A 125 10.10 0.52 -11.10
CA LYS A 125 10.21 -0.50 -12.14
C LYS A 125 8.90 -1.27 -12.32
N LYS A 126 8.25 -1.66 -11.22
CA LYS A 126 6.99 -2.43 -11.25
C LYS A 126 5.74 -1.55 -11.38
N ARG A 127 5.84 -0.29 -10.96
CA ARG A 127 4.78 0.71 -10.93
C ARG A 127 5.32 2.05 -11.45
N PRO A 128 5.48 2.22 -12.78
CA PRO A 128 6.02 3.44 -13.35
C PRO A 128 5.23 4.68 -12.91
N GLY A 129 5.96 5.73 -12.54
CA GLY A 129 5.38 6.99 -12.02
C GLY A 129 5.15 7.00 -10.51
N SER A 130 5.28 5.88 -9.79
CA SER A 130 5.17 5.86 -8.33
C SER A 130 6.22 6.73 -7.63
N ILE A 131 5.83 7.24 -6.46
CA ILE A 131 6.61 8.15 -5.61
C ILE A 131 6.78 9.49 -6.37
N GLU A 132 5.82 10.38 -6.16
CA GLU A 132 5.56 11.55 -7.02
C GLU A 132 6.32 12.80 -6.57
N THR A 133 6.72 12.88 -5.29
CA THR A 133 7.36 14.06 -4.71
C THR A 133 8.71 13.74 -4.08
N VAL A 134 9.55 14.76 -3.94
CA VAL A 134 10.84 14.65 -3.24
C VAL A 134 10.61 14.29 -1.76
N GLU A 135 9.61 14.88 -1.12
CA GLU A 135 9.24 14.58 0.27
C GLU A 135 8.89 13.09 0.46
N GLN A 136 8.21 12.48 -0.52
CA GLN A 136 7.90 11.05 -0.53
C GLN A 136 9.13 10.17 -0.70
N GLU A 137 10.17 10.62 -1.42
CA GLU A 137 11.45 9.90 -1.47
C GLU A 137 12.23 10.06 -0.15
N GLU A 138 12.28 11.28 0.39
CA GLU A 138 13.00 11.61 1.63
C GLU A 138 12.48 10.81 2.82
N ILE A 139 11.16 10.64 2.94
CA ILE A 139 10.61 9.85 4.05
C ILE A 139 10.99 8.38 3.98
N ILE A 140 11.18 7.81 2.78
CA ILE A 140 11.64 6.42 2.62
C ILE A 140 13.07 6.28 3.14
N ALA A 141 13.92 7.26 2.85
CA ALA A 141 15.29 7.31 3.38
C ALA A 141 15.30 7.43 4.91
N ARG A 142 14.49 8.35 5.46
CA ARG A 142 14.34 8.53 6.92
C ARG A 142 13.81 7.28 7.61
N TYR A 143 12.89 6.56 6.97
CA TYR A 143 12.39 5.29 7.49
C TYR A 143 13.48 4.21 7.52
N ALA A 144 14.34 4.16 6.49
CA ALA A 144 15.47 3.24 6.47
C ALA A 144 16.51 3.55 7.56
N GLU A 145 16.78 4.85 7.81
CA GLU A 145 17.66 5.30 8.90
C GLU A 145 17.12 4.87 10.27
N LYS A 146 15.82 5.10 10.51
CA LYS A 146 15.14 4.69 11.76
C LYS A 146 15.27 3.19 12.03
N LEU A 147 15.22 2.33 11.00
CA LEU A 147 15.35 0.88 11.19
C LEU A 147 16.79 0.41 11.47
N ALA A 148 17.79 1.27 11.25
CA ALA A 148 19.20 0.96 11.48
C ALA A 148 19.70 1.35 12.89
N GLU A 149 18.87 2.06 13.66
CA GLU A 149 19.10 2.42 15.07
C GLU A 149 18.78 1.24 16.02
#